data_AF-A0A9E4HKW4-F1
#
_entry.id   AF-A0A9E4HKW4-F1
#
_cell.length_a   1.000
_cell.length_b   1.000
_cell.length_c   1.000
_cell.angle_alpha   90.00
_cell.angle_beta   90.00
_cell.angle_gamma   90.00
#
_symmetry.space_group_name_H-M   'P 1'
#
loop_
_entity.id
_entity.type
_entity.pdbx_description
1 polymer ?
#
loop_
_entity_poly.entity_id
_entity_poly.type
_entity_poly.pdbx_seq_one_letter_code
_entity_poly.pdbx_strand_id
1 'polypeptide(L)'
;MSAPAGRSRRRRRNDDGSLVLISWRDIPAQVNGGSGPNRVQRILPRRFQRAIDRAAMAAGKTQASQYVGEWRRTMIPAGSGDPEAAAMAAAASLEEAFPRERLDEFVKTGGWDPDRSNGFDGDPQ
;
A
#
# COMPACT_ATOMS: atom_id res chain seq x y z
N MET A 1 -42.69 -20.29 -7.10
CA MET A 1 -41.99 -19.28 -7.93
C MET A 1 -41.13 -18.45 -7.00
N SER A 2 -39.81 -18.57 -7.14
CA SER A 2 -38.82 -17.99 -6.23
C SER A 2 -38.74 -16.47 -6.36
N ALA A 3 -38.87 -15.75 -5.24
CA ALA A 3 -37.99 -14.63 -4.96
C ALA A 3 -36.81 -15.21 -4.16
N PRO A 4 -35.57 -14.76 -4.37
CA PRO A 4 -35.17 -13.57 -3.62
C PRO A 4 -34.07 -12.72 -4.29
N ALA A 5 -33.74 -11.64 -3.56
CA ALA A 5 -32.56 -10.79 -3.69
C ALA A 5 -32.65 -9.69 -4.75
N GLY A 6 -33.34 -8.62 -4.36
CA GLY A 6 -32.79 -7.28 -4.54
C GLY A 6 -31.40 -7.24 -3.88
N ARG A 7 -30.38 -7.73 -4.60
CA ARG A 7 -29.00 -7.70 -4.16
C ARG A 7 -28.58 -6.25 -4.20
N SER A 8 -28.76 -5.60 -3.06
CA SER A 8 -28.21 -4.31 -2.67
C SER A 8 -27.10 -3.88 -3.61
N ARG A 9 -27.43 -3.11 -4.66
CA ARG A 9 -26.49 -2.19 -5.28
C ARG A 9 -26.29 -1.08 -4.25
N ARG A 10 -25.59 -1.42 -3.15
CA ARG A 10 -24.73 -0.45 -2.49
C ARG A 10 -23.77 -0.02 -3.59
N ARG A 11 -24.17 1.00 -4.35
CA ARG A 11 -23.21 1.95 -4.90
C ARG A 11 -22.37 2.29 -3.69
N ARG A 12 -21.22 1.62 -3.52
CA ARG A 12 -20.29 1.98 -2.48
C ARG A 12 -20.04 3.45 -2.78
N ARG A 13 -20.42 4.26 -1.81
CA ARG A 13 -20.08 5.65 -1.64
C ARG A 13 -18.55 5.72 -1.68
N ASN A 14 -18.02 5.57 -2.88
CA ASN A 14 -16.64 5.86 -3.19
C ASN A 14 -16.63 7.39 -3.24
N ASP A 15 -15.64 7.99 -2.58
CA ASP A 15 -15.04 9.29 -2.94
C ASP A 15 -15.24 10.48 -1.99
N ASP A 16 -15.78 10.29 -0.79
CA ASP A 16 -16.02 11.37 0.19
C ASP A 16 -14.82 11.61 1.16
N GLY A 17 -13.60 11.14 0.83
CA GLY A 17 -12.41 11.34 1.68
C GLY A 17 -11.64 10.08 2.10
N SER A 18 -11.44 9.11 1.21
CA SER A 18 -10.52 7.99 1.47
C SER A 18 -9.31 8.05 0.53
N LEU A 19 -8.11 7.94 1.09
CA LEU A 19 -6.88 7.74 0.33
C LEU A 19 -6.66 6.24 0.08
N VAL A 20 -5.96 5.90 -1.00
CA VAL A 20 -5.53 4.54 -1.30
C VAL A 20 -4.01 4.51 -1.32
N LEU A 21 -3.42 3.86 -0.34
CA LEU A 21 -1.99 3.55 -0.31
C LEU A 21 -1.72 2.33 -1.20
N ILE A 22 -0.82 2.51 -2.16
CA ILE A 22 -0.23 1.45 -2.97
C ILE A 22 1.11 1.09 -2.36
N SER A 23 1.27 -0.17 -1.98
CA SER A 23 2.51 -0.71 -1.44
C SER A 23 2.90 -1.99 -2.19
N TRP A 24 4.21 -2.24 -2.28
CA TRP A 24 4.70 -3.56 -2.65
C TRP A 24 5.02 -4.29 -1.36
N ARG A 25 4.26 -5.36 -1.05
CA ARG A 25 4.20 -5.91 0.32
C ARG A 25 3.93 -4.78 1.32
N ASP A 26 4.83 -4.55 2.27
CA ASP A 26 4.70 -3.51 3.29
C ASP A 26 5.54 -2.26 2.98
N ILE A 27 6.25 -2.20 1.83
CA ILE A 27 7.00 -1.00 1.39
C ILE A 27 6.06 -0.06 0.61
N PRO A 28 5.83 1.18 1.09
CA PRO A 28 5.01 2.17 0.37
C PRO A 28 5.59 2.55 -1.00
N ALA A 29 4.74 2.80 -1.99
CA ALA A 29 5.17 3.29 -3.31
C ALA A 29 4.42 4.56 -3.75
N GLN A 30 3.11 4.62 -3.50
CA GLN A 30 2.28 5.71 -4.01
C GLN A 30 1.02 5.87 -3.15
N VAL A 31 0.55 7.11 -3.00
CA VAL A 31 -0.74 7.43 -2.41
C VAL A 31 -1.67 8.00 -3.48
N ASN A 32 -2.88 7.48 -3.57
CA ASN A 32 -3.93 8.00 -4.44
C ASN A 32 -5.02 8.66 -3.61
N GLY A 33 -5.51 9.81 -4.05
CA GLY A 33 -6.64 10.50 -3.44
C GLY A 33 -7.70 10.87 -4.46
N GLY A 34 -8.90 11.17 -3.98
CA GLY A 34 -10.02 11.56 -4.83
C GLY A 34 -10.41 10.47 -5.82
N SER A 35 -11.15 10.86 -6.85
CA SER A 35 -11.72 9.87 -7.78
C SER A 35 -12.27 10.43 -9.07
N GLY A 36 -12.51 9.52 -10.01
CA GLY A 36 -12.92 9.85 -11.36
C GLY A 36 -11.97 10.89 -11.98
N PRO A 37 -12.48 12.02 -12.50
CA PRO A 37 -11.65 13.08 -13.09
C PRO A 37 -10.78 13.84 -12.07
N ASN A 38 -11.12 13.80 -10.78
CA ASN A 38 -10.41 14.53 -9.72
C ASN A 38 -9.43 13.61 -8.96
N ARG A 39 -8.92 12.57 -9.61
CA ARG A 39 -7.98 11.64 -8.99
C ARG A 39 -6.59 12.25 -8.89
N VAL A 40 -6.05 12.28 -7.68
CA VAL A 40 -4.69 12.71 -7.38
C VAL A 40 -3.81 11.48 -7.16
N GLN A 41 -2.57 11.54 -7.65
CA GLN A 41 -1.58 10.49 -7.45
C GLN A 41 -0.28 11.13 -6.94
N ARG A 42 0.20 10.67 -5.78
CA ARG A 42 1.46 11.09 -5.17
C ARG A 42 2.41 9.91 -5.13
N ILE A 43 3.37 9.92 -6.05
CA ILE A 43 4.43 8.91 -6.13
C ILE A 43 5.49 9.26 -5.08
N LEU A 44 5.91 8.27 -4.29
CA LEU A 44 6.96 8.47 -3.29
C LEU A 44 8.35 8.58 -3.95
N PRO A 45 9.34 9.18 -3.26
CA PRO A 45 10.66 9.37 -3.83
C PRO A 45 11.33 8.07 -4.27
N ARG A 46 12.29 8.18 -5.20
CA ARG A 46 13.00 7.03 -5.80
C ARG A 46 13.64 6.06 -4.80
N ARG A 47 13.91 6.48 -3.56
CA ARG A 47 14.43 5.61 -2.50
C ARG A 47 13.50 4.44 -2.17
N PHE A 48 12.18 4.66 -2.23
CA PHE A 48 11.17 3.63 -2.02
C PHE A 48 11.19 2.61 -3.15
N GLN A 49 11.21 3.05 -4.42
CA GLN A 49 11.30 2.13 -5.56
C GLN A 49 12.57 1.29 -5.51
N ARG A 50 13.73 1.88 -5.17
CA ARG A 50 14.99 1.13 -4.99
C ARG A 50 14.91 0.13 -3.84
N ALA A 51 14.16 0.43 -2.77
CA ALA A 51 13.93 -0.52 -1.68
C ALA A 51 13.05 -1.68 -2.15
N ILE A 52 11.99 -1.41 -2.91
CA ILE A 52 11.12 -2.44 -3.50
C ILE A 52 11.93 -3.38 -4.42
N ASP A 53 12.75 -2.84 -5.32
CA ASP A 53 13.56 -3.66 -6.23
C ASP A 53 14.54 -4.55 -5.45
N ARG A 54 15.23 -3.99 -4.45
CA ARG A 54 16.15 -4.77 -3.59
C ARG A 54 15.42 -5.81 -2.74
N ALA A 55 14.23 -5.49 -2.22
CA ALA A 55 13.40 -6.40 -1.46
C ALA A 55 12.89 -7.56 -2.32
N ALA A 56 12.49 -7.28 -3.57
CA ALA A 56 12.11 -8.31 -4.53
C ALA A 56 13.28 -9.25 -4.86
N MET A 57 14.48 -8.70 -5.05
CA MET A 57 15.71 -9.51 -5.22
C MET A 57 15.99 -10.36 -3.98
N ALA A 58 15.93 -9.79 -2.78
CA ALA A 58 16.13 -10.52 -1.52
C ALA A 58 15.09 -11.65 -1.31
N ALA A 59 13.85 -11.44 -1.76
CA ALA A 59 12.77 -12.41 -1.71
C ALA A 59 12.78 -13.44 -2.86
N GLY A 60 13.75 -13.38 -3.78
CA GLY A 60 13.81 -14.25 -4.96
C GLY A 60 12.72 -13.99 -6.01
N LYS A 61 12.01 -12.86 -5.94
CA LYS A 61 10.91 -12.48 -6.85
C LYS A 61 11.42 -11.76 -8.09
N THR A 62 12.31 -12.43 -8.82
CA THR A 62 13.00 -11.89 -10.01
C THR A 62 12.15 -11.95 -11.27
N GLN A 63 11.08 -12.74 -11.27
CA GLN A 63 10.13 -12.82 -12.38
C GLN A 63 9.07 -11.72 -12.28
N ALA A 64 8.72 -11.11 -13.42
CA ALA A 64 7.77 -10.00 -13.48
C ALA A 64 6.40 -10.34 -12.86
N SER A 65 5.90 -11.56 -13.07
CA SER A 65 4.63 -12.03 -12.48
C SER A 65 4.68 -12.10 -10.96
N GLN A 66 5.80 -12.55 -10.39
CA GLN A 66 5.99 -12.64 -8.94
C GLN A 66 6.19 -11.27 -8.30
N TYR A 67 6.82 -10.34 -9.02
CA TYR A 67 6.95 -8.95 -8.61
C TYR A 67 5.59 -8.26 -8.60
N VAL A 68 4.83 -8.34 -9.70
CA VAL A 68 3.52 -7.67 -9.80
C VAL A 68 2.48 -8.31 -8.87
N GLY A 69 2.58 -9.60 -8.58
CA GLY A 69 1.65 -10.31 -7.71
C GLY A 69 1.64 -9.85 -6.24
N GLU A 70 2.63 -9.09 -5.80
CA GLU A 70 2.77 -8.64 -4.41
C GLU A 70 2.33 -7.19 -4.18
N TRP A 71 1.82 -6.51 -5.20
CA TRP A 71 1.23 -5.19 -5.04
C TRP A 71 -0.04 -5.26 -4.20
N ARG A 72 -0.11 -4.40 -3.19
CA ARG A 72 -1.22 -4.27 -2.26
C ARG A 72 -1.83 -2.88 -2.36
N ARG A 73 -3.13 -2.82 -2.09
CA ARG A 73 -3.90 -1.59 -2.03
C ARG A 73 -4.61 -1.53 -0.69
N THR A 74 -4.26 -0.54 0.11
CA THR A 74 -4.84 -0.32 1.43
C THR A 74 -5.58 1.00 1.44
N MET A 75 -6.85 0.98 1.85
CA MET A 75 -7.59 2.21 2.07
C MET A 75 -7.14 2.81 3.39
N ILE A 76 -6.71 4.07 3.34
CA ILE A 76 -6.35 4.86 4.51
C ILE A 76 -7.29 6.07 4.61
N PRO A 77 -7.70 6.48 5.81
CA PRO A 77 -8.56 7.64 5.97
C PRO A 77 -7.86 8.88 5.41
N ALA A 78 -8.48 9.57 4.46
CA ALA A 78 -8.14 10.96 4.21
C ALA A 78 -8.83 11.72 5.35
N GLY A 79 -8.13 12.61 6.05
CA GLY A 79 -8.84 13.54 6.93
C GLY A 79 -9.96 14.28 6.17
N SER A 80 -10.86 14.96 6.89
CA SER A 80 -11.83 15.83 6.22
C SER A 80 -11.07 16.93 5.45
N GLY A 81 -11.22 16.98 4.13
CA GLY A 81 -10.54 18.00 3.32
C GLY A 81 -10.31 17.63 1.85
N ASP A 82 -9.50 18.45 1.20
CA ASP A 82 -9.10 18.31 -0.20
C ASP A 82 -8.26 17.03 -0.43
N PRO A 83 -8.61 16.17 -1.42
CA PRO A 83 -7.86 14.96 -1.73
C PRO A 83 -6.41 15.21 -2.13
N GLU A 84 -6.10 16.37 -2.72
CA GLU A 84 -4.73 16.71 -3.09
C GLU A 84 -3.86 16.99 -1.86
N ALA A 85 -4.32 17.87 -0.98
CA ALA A 85 -3.67 18.15 0.29
C ALA A 85 -3.55 16.90 1.16
N ALA A 86 -4.59 16.08 1.25
CA ALA A 86 -4.56 14.84 2.02
C ALA A 86 -3.54 13.83 1.48
N ALA A 87 -3.49 13.62 0.15
CA ALA A 87 -2.52 12.71 -0.46
C ALA A 87 -1.07 13.23 -0.29
N MET A 88 -0.86 14.55 -0.36
CA MET A 88 0.44 15.17 -0.13
C MET A 88 0.91 15.01 1.33
N ALA A 89 0.02 15.27 2.29
CA ALA A 89 0.32 15.09 3.71
C ALA A 89 0.64 13.62 4.03
N ALA A 90 -0.16 12.68 3.52
CA ALA A 90 0.10 11.25 3.69
C ALA A 90 1.44 10.83 3.08
N ALA A 91 1.78 11.33 1.89
CA ALA A 91 3.09 11.07 1.27
C ALA A 91 4.24 11.61 2.13
N ALA A 92 4.13 12.84 2.64
CA ALA A 92 5.15 13.43 3.52
C ALA A 92 5.31 12.63 4.84
N SER A 93 4.21 12.21 5.46
CA SER A 93 4.28 11.36 6.66
C SER A 93 4.92 10.01 6.38
N LEU A 94 4.66 9.40 5.22
CA LEU A 94 5.34 8.16 4.79
C LEU A 94 6.83 8.40 4.55
N GLU A 95 7.20 9.55 3.99
CA GLU A 95 8.60 9.89 3.78
C GLU A 95 9.40 10.03 5.08
N GLU A 96 8.78 10.60 6.11
CA GLU A 96 9.35 10.74 7.45
C GLU A 96 9.36 9.41 8.21
N ALA A 97 8.30 8.61 8.11
CA ALA A 97 8.18 7.32 8.78
C ALA A 97 9.10 6.23 8.19
N PHE A 98 9.53 6.38 6.93
CA PHE A 98 10.40 5.45 6.23
C PHE A 98 11.73 6.13 5.83
N PRO A 99 12.61 6.43 6.82
CA PRO A 99 13.97 6.83 6.54
C PRO A 99 14.73 5.68 5.84
N ARG A 100 15.92 5.99 5.32
CA ARG A 100 16.71 5.03 4.55
C ARG A 100 17.02 3.75 5.33
N GLU A 101 17.31 3.90 6.61
CA GLU A 101 17.67 2.82 7.54
C GLU A 101 16.49 1.85 7.70
N ARG A 102 15.28 2.37 7.91
CA ARG A 102 14.06 1.55 8.00
C ARG A 102 13.76 0.85 6.68
N LEU A 103 13.92 1.53 5.54
CA LEU A 103 13.76 0.89 4.23
C LEU A 103 14.76 -0.27 4.01
N ASP A 104 15.99 -0.14 4.50
CA ASP A 104 16.99 -1.20 4.44
C ASP A 104 16.61 -2.40 5.33
N GLU A 105 15.92 -2.19 6.46
CA GLU A 105 15.36 -3.28 7.28
C GLU A 105 14.26 -4.04 6.54
N PHE A 106 13.34 -3.33 5.88
CA PHE A 106 12.32 -3.97 5.04
C PHE A 106 12.96 -4.73 3.87
N VAL A 107 14.06 -4.23 3.30
CA VAL A 107 14.80 -4.98 2.25
C VAL A 107 15.31 -6.32 2.80
N LYS A 108 15.86 -6.35 4.02
CA LYS A 108 16.40 -7.58 4.63
C LYS A 108 15.33 -8.64 4.88
N THR A 109 14.08 -8.24 5.08
CA THR A 109 12.92 -9.16 5.24
C THR A 109 12.24 -9.48 3.91
N GLY A 110 12.78 -9.03 2.79
CA GLY A 110 12.16 -9.18 1.47
C GLY A 110 10.93 -8.30 1.26
N GLY A 111 10.75 -7.23 2.03
CA GLY A 111 9.69 -6.23 1.87
C GLY A 111 8.57 -6.32 2.91
N TRP A 112 8.76 -7.07 3.98
CA TRP A 112 7.83 -7.17 5.11
C TRP A 112 8.24 -6.24 6.24
N ASP A 113 7.28 -5.71 6.98
CA ASP A 113 7.61 -4.92 8.17
C ASP A 113 8.38 -5.80 9.19
N PRO A 114 9.61 -5.43 9.60
CA PRO A 114 10.35 -6.17 10.63
C PRO A 114 9.60 -6.22 11.96
N ASP A 115 8.75 -5.23 12.25
CA ASP A 115 7.95 -5.14 13.47
C ASP A 115 6.66 -5.98 13.38
N ARG A 116 6.38 -6.62 12.24
CA ARG A 116 5.18 -7.46 12.03
C ARG A 116 5.08 -8.66 12.98
N SER A 117 6.10 -8.90 13.82
CA SER A 117 6.31 -10.07 14.70
C SER A 117 6.57 -11.34 13.86
N ASN A 118 7.62 -12.15 14.08
CA ASN A 118 8.06 -12.76 15.35
C ASN A 118 6.92 -13.43 16.15
N GLY A 119 5.76 -13.63 15.52
CA GLY A 119 4.77 -14.63 15.90
C GLY A 119 5.32 -16.00 15.52
N PHE A 120 5.97 -16.63 16.50
CA PHE A 120 6.22 -18.06 16.52
C PHE A 120 4.86 -18.79 16.42
N ASP A 121 4.43 -19.13 15.20
CA ASP A 121 3.78 -20.40 14.91
C ASP A 121 4.84 -21.17 14.08
N GLY A 122 5.75 -21.94 14.65
CA GLY A 122 5.51 -22.80 15.79
C GLY A 122 4.63 -24.00 15.42
N ASP A 123 4.58 -24.40 14.15
CA ASP A 123 4.06 -25.72 13.77
C ASP A 123 5.22 -26.67 13.45
N PRO A 124 5.57 -27.60 14.36
CA PRO A 124 6.42 -28.72 14.06
C PRO A 124 5.61 -29.88 13.45
N GLN A 125 6.11 -30.35 12.29
CA GLN A 125 5.80 -31.59 11.54
C GLN A 125 4.62 -31.55 10.57
#